data_AF-A0A8X8ZQ13-F1
#
_entry.id   AF-A0A8X8ZQ13-F1
#
_cell.length_a   1.000
_cell.length_b   1.000
_cell.length_c   1.000
_cell.angle_alpha   90.00
_cell.angle_beta   90.00
_cell.angle_gamma   90.00
#
_symmetry.space_group_name_H-M   'P 1'
#
loop_
_entity.id
_entity.type
_entity.pdbx_description
1 polymer ?
#
loop_
_entity_poly.entity_id
_entity_poly.type
_entity_poly.pdbx_seq_one_letter_code
_entity_poly.pdbx_strand_id
1 'polypeptide(L)'
;MIQLRHFKTNASATLSKIAKISKGGEQIQTLGTISPESCREDVFSKARNLKKLGVRGKLAWLLENKKGSFDSLGKLGNLEKLKLINDIILCSGAERQLRGLPPAYKFPIKLRSLTLCDTSLDWEHMSVLASLDKLEVLKLKDKAFWGETWEATDGGFRHLEVLHIGRTNLKFTYNPPKNPAT
;
A
#
# COMPACT_ATOMS: atom_id res chain seq x y z
N MET A 1 -26.26 0.66 -21.30
CA MET A 1 -24.80 0.83 -21.16
C MET A 1 -24.45 0.92 -19.68
N ILE A 2 -23.54 0.09 -19.17
CA ILE A 2 -23.12 0.16 -17.75
C ILE A 2 -22.05 1.26 -17.64
N GLN A 3 -22.36 2.35 -16.93
CA GLN A 3 -21.47 3.53 -16.75
C GLN A 3 -20.75 3.56 -15.40
N LEU A 4 -20.67 2.43 -14.69
CA LEU A 4 -20.12 2.38 -13.34
C LEU A 4 -18.60 2.58 -13.37
N ARG A 5 -18.14 3.79 -13.02
CA ARG A 5 -16.70 4.15 -12.97
C ARG A 5 -16.09 4.09 -11.58
N HIS A 6 -16.91 4.23 -10.55
CA HIS A 6 -16.46 4.29 -9.16
C HIS A 6 -17.29 3.33 -8.32
N PHE A 7 -16.65 2.29 -7.83
CA PHE A 7 -17.21 1.40 -6.82
C PHE A 7 -16.48 1.70 -5.52
N LYS A 8 -17.18 2.13 -4.46
CA LYS A 8 -16.58 2.45 -3.16
C LYS A 8 -17.34 1.74 -2.06
N THR A 9 -16.61 1.08 -1.18
CA THR A 9 -17.14 0.38 -0.01
C THR A 9 -16.28 0.69 1.20
N ASN A 10 -16.93 0.85 2.35
CA ASN A 10 -16.24 0.96 3.65
C ASN A 10 -15.88 -0.44 4.22
N ALA A 11 -16.67 -1.45 3.85
CA ALA A 11 -16.38 -2.86 4.11
C ALA A 11 -15.44 -3.44 3.04
N SER A 12 -14.66 -4.46 3.42
CA SER A 12 -13.84 -5.22 2.48
C SER A 12 -14.74 -6.10 1.62
N ALA A 13 -14.85 -5.79 0.33
CA ALA A 13 -15.65 -6.57 -0.61
C ALA A 13 -14.82 -7.74 -1.17
N THR A 14 -15.37 -8.95 -1.12
CA THR A 14 -14.81 -10.12 -1.80
C THR A 14 -15.35 -10.17 -3.23
N LEU A 15 -14.49 -10.00 -4.21
CA LEU A 15 -14.83 -10.19 -5.62
C LEU A 15 -14.73 -11.68 -5.93
N SER A 16 -15.86 -12.37 -5.87
CA SER A 16 -15.94 -13.76 -6.34
C SER A 16 -15.71 -13.84 -7.85
N LYS A 17 -15.40 -15.04 -8.34
CA LYS A 17 -15.13 -15.34 -9.76
C LYS A 17 -16.18 -14.65 -10.63
N ILE A 18 -15.78 -13.55 -11.29
CA ILE A 18 -16.66 -12.83 -12.20
C ILE A 18 -16.92 -13.77 -13.38
N ALA A 19 -18.10 -14.38 -13.38
CA ALA A 19 -18.59 -15.19 -14.48
C ALA A 19 -18.40 -14.44 -15.80
N LYS A 20 -18.12 -15.22 -16.85
CA LYS A 20 -17.71 -14.77 -18.18
C LYS A 20 -18.52 -13.54 -18.64
N ILE A 21 -17.77 -12.52 -19.07
CA ILE A 21 -18.23 -11.36 -19.85
C ILE A 21 -19.03 -10.31 -19.04
N SER A 22 -18.33 -9.29 -18.56
CA SER A 22 -18.94 -7.95 -18.51
C SER A 22 -17.95 -6.93 -19.05
N LYS A 23 -18.28 -6.33 -20.21
CA LYS A 23 -17.55 -5.22 -20.87
C LYS A 23 -17.49 -3.94 -20.01
N GLY A 24 -17.90 -4.00 -18.74
CA GLY A 24 -17.99 -2.86 -17.83
C GLY A 24 -16.73 -2.63 -16.99
N GLY A 25 -15.87 -3.64 -16.81
CA GLY A 25 -14.68 -3.54 -15.95
C GLY A 25 -13.68 -2.47 -16.39
N GLU A 26 -13.53 -2.28 -17.71
CA GLU A 26 -12.57 -1.35 -18.29
C GLU A 26 -12.91 0.11 -17.99
N GLN A 27 -14.17 0.41 -17.66
CA GLN A 27 -14.60 1.76 -17.29
C GLN A 27 -14.33 2.07 -15.81
N ILE A 28 -13.99 1.07 -14.99
CA ILE A 28 -13.76 1.25 -13.56
C ILE A 28 -12.44 1.98 -13.34
N GLN A 29 -12.53 3.19 -12.78
CA GLN A 29 -11.40 4.03 -12.42
C GLN A 29 -11.13 4.00 -10.91
N THR A 30 -12.11 3.60 -10.10
CA THR A 30 -11.95 3.50 -8.65
C THR A 30 -12.61 2.22 -8.15
N LEU A 31 -11.79 1.39 -7.52
CA LEU A 31 -12.22 0.30 -6.65
C LEU A 31 -12.00 0.76 -5.21
N GLY A 32 -13.02 0.57 -4.41
CA GLY A 32 -13.03 0.87 -2.99
C GLY A 32 -12.16 -0.13 -2.24
N THR A 33 -12.64 -0.54 -1.09
CA THR A 33 -11.91 -1.46 -0.24
C THR A 33 -12.27 -2.89 -0.62
N ILE A 34 -11.34 -3.61 -1.26
CA ILE A 34 -11.49 -5.03 -1.57
C ILE A 34 -10.64 -5.91 -0.66
N SER A 35 -10.96 -7.19 -0.62
CA SER A 35 -10.21 -8.16 0.17
C SER A 35 -8.88 -8.55 -0.52
N PRO A 36 -7.80 -8.89 0.21
CA PRO A 36 -6.56 -9.41 -0.36
C PRO A 36 -6.78 -10.59 -1.32
N GLU A 37 -7.75 -11.45 -1.04
CA GLU A 37 -8.14 -12.61 -1.86
C GLU A 37 -8.65 -12.24 -3.25
N SER A 38 -9.17 -11.02 -3.36
CA SER A 38 -9.69 -10.45 -4.60
C SER A 38 -8.58 -9.86 -5.48
N CYS A 39 -7.34 -9.75 -4.97
CA CYS A 39 -6.18 -9.23 -5.70
C CYS A 39 -5.58 -10.31 -6.61
N ARG A 40 -6.34 -10.67 -7.65
CA ARG A 40 -5.98 -11.68 -8.64
C ARG A 40 -5.85 -11.07 -10.03
N GLU A 41 -5.05 -11.71 -10.88
CA GLU A 41 -4.82 -11.27 -12.25
C GLU A 41 -6.10 -11.25 -13.11
N ASP A 42 -7.02 -12.19 -12.92
CA ASP A 42 -8.30 -12.24 -13.65
C ASP A 42 -9.24 -11.08 -13.30
N VAL A 43 -9.10 -10.49 -12.10
CA VAL A 43 -9.83 -9.30 -11.67
C VAL A 43 -9.19 -8.05 -12.25
N PHE A 44 -7.87 -7.89 -12.08
CA PHE A 44 -7.16 -6.69 -12.51
C PHE A 44 -6.99 -6.58 -14.02
N SER A 45 -6.92 -7.70 -14.74
CA SER A 45 -6.93 -7.71 -16.22
C SER A 45 -8.19 -7.11 -16.83
N LYS A 46 -9.31 -7.09 -16.10
CA LYS A 46 -10.57 -6.45 -16.49
C LYS A 46 -10.65 -4.98 -16.05
N ALA A 47 -9.89 -4.57 -15.03
CA ALA A 47 -9.89 -3.21 -14.47
C ALA A 47 -8.62 -2.43 -14.86
N ARG A 48 -8.26 -2.42 -16.16
CA ARG A 48 -6.99 -1.84 -16.65
C ARG A 48 -6.86 -0.32 -16.49
N ASN A 49 -7.98 0.39 -16.38
CA ASN A 49 -8.03 1.85 -16.20
C ASN A 49 -8.15 2.27 -14.73
N LEU A 50 -7.90 1.34 -13.81
CA LEU A 50 -8.00 1.58 -12.39
C LEU A 50 -6.94 2.59 -11.93
N LYS A 51 -7.40 3.71 -11.36
CA LYS A 51 -6.55 4.79 -10.82
C LYS A 51 -6.47 4.79 -9.30
N LYS A 52 -7.47 4.21 -8.62
CA LYS A 52 -7.57 4.19 -7.16
C LYS A 52 -8.00 2.82 -6.68
N LEU A 53 -7.26 2.26 -5.72
CA LEU A 53 -7.51 0.94 -5.15
C LEU A 53 -7.32 0.98 -3.63
N GLY A 54 -8.27 0.40 -2.89
CA GLY A 54 -8.10 0.06 -1.49
C GLY A 54 -8.09 -1.45 -1.30
N VAL A 55 -7.18 -1.96 -0.47
CA VAL A 55 -7.16 -3.36 -0.04
C VAL A 55 -7.23 -3.40 1.47
N ARG A 56 -8.13 -4.21 2.03
CA ARG A 56 -8.28 -4.39 3.47
C ARG A 56 -8.52 -5.85 3.84
N GLY A 57 -7.75 -6.34 4.79
CA GLY A 57 -7.88 -7.70 5.33
C GLY A 57 -6.54 -8.18 5.85
N LYS A 58 -6.29 -9.49 5.76
CA LYS A 58 -5.00 -10.09 6.13
C LYS A 58 -3.94 -9.82 5.05
N LEU A 59 -3.21 -8.72 5.19
CA LEU A 59 -2.25 -8.28 4.16
C LEU A 59 -1.05 -9.22 3.99
N ALA A 60 -0.75 -10.08 4.96
CA ALA A 60 0.30 -11.09 4.82
C ALA A 60 0.07 -11.99 3.60
N TRP A 61 -1.19 -12.29 3.24
CA TRP A 61 -1.50 -13.03 2.02
C TRP A 61 -1.08 -12.24 0.77
N LEU A 62 -1.32 -10.93 0.76
CA LEU A 62 -0.97 -10.09 -0.38
C LEU A 62 0.55 -9.90 -0.51
N LEU A 63 1.23 -9.61 0.60
CA LEU A 63 2.61 -9.08 0.61
C LEU A 63 3.70 -10.15 0.82
N GLU A 64 3.42 -11.22 1.57
CA GLU A 64 4.44 -12.21 1.97
C GLU A 64 4.35 -13.53 1.17
N ASN A 65 3.23 -13.80 0.52
CA ASN A 65 2.99 -15.11 -0.07
C ASN A 65 3.78 -15.31 -1.38
N LYS A 66 4.71 -16.28 -1.39
CA LYS A 66 5.68 -16.56 -2.48
C LYS A 66 5.05 -16.90 -3.84
N LYS A 67 3.74 -17.19 -3.91
CA LYS A 67 3.02 -17.50 -5.16
C LYS A 67 2.38 -16.29 -5.85
N GLY A 68 2.52 -15.09 -5.29
CA GLY A 68 2.20 -13.84 -5.97
C GLY A 68 0.72 -13.45 -5.91
N SER A 69 0.41 -12.45 -5.09
CA SER A 69 -0.81 -11.64 -5.21
C SER A 69 -0.48 -10.17 -5.48
N PHE A 70 0.64 -9.66 -4.93
CA PHE A 70 1.09 -8.30 -5.21
C PHE A 70 1.57 -8.08 -6.65
N ASP A 71 2.10 -9.09 -7.34
CA ASP A 71 2.55 -8.96 -8.73
C ASP A 71 1.40 -8.57 -9.67
N SER A 72 0.18 -9.04 -9.38
CA SER A 72 -1.02 -8.65 -10.11
C SER A 72 -1.33 -7.15 -9.93
N LEU A 73 -1.02 -6.60 -8.75
CA LEU A 73 -1.21 -5.19 -8.42
C LEU A 73 -0.16 -4.33 -9.12
N GLY A 74 1.09 -4.78 -9.18
CA GLY A 74 2.17 -4.11 -9.91
C GLY A 74 1.88 -3.93 -11.41
N LYS A 75 1.11 -4.85 -12.01
CA LYS A 75 0.66 -4.77 -13.41
C LYS A 75 -0.36 -3.64 -13.68
N LEU A 76 -0.93 -3.01 -12.64
CA LEU A 76 -1.87 -1.89 -12.80
C LEU A 76 -1.15 -0.60 -13.17
N GLY A 77 -0.74 -0.46 -14.43
CA GLY A 77 0.07 0.67 -14.92
C GLY A 77 -0.58 2.07 -14.83
N ASN A 78 -1.87 2.16 -14.51
CA ASN A 78 -2.60 3.41 -14.32
C ASN A 78 -2.94 3.71 -12.86
N LEU A 79 -2.52 2.85 -11.92
CA LEU A 79 -2.86 3.01 -10.51
C LEU A 79 -2.05 4.15 -9.90
N GLU A 80 -2.75 5.22 -9.51
CA GLU A 80 -2.16 6.43 -8.94
C GLU A 80 -2.27 6.46 -7.41
N LYS A 81 -3.30 5.83 -6.84
CA LYS A 81 -3.54 5.81 -5.40
C LYS A 81 -3.80 4.41 -4.89
N LEU A 82 -2.99 3.97 -3.93
CA LEU A 82 -3.11 2.69 -3.24
C LEU A 82 -3.32 2.90 -1.75
N LYS A 83 -4.31 2.23 -1.18
CA LYS A 83 -4.52 2.16 0.26
C LYS A 83 -4.46 0.69 0.70
N LEU A 84 -3.59 0.37 1.64
CA LEU A 84 -3.48 -0.94 2.26
C LEU A 84 -3.84 -0.82 3.74
N ILE A 85 -4.79 -1.63 4.20
CA ILE A 85 -5.27 -1.66 5.58
C ILE A 85 -5.17 -3.09 6.08
N ASN A 86 -4.39 -3.32 7.13
CA ASN A 86 -4.29 -4.64 7.74
C ASN A 86 -5.36 -4.77 8.83
N ASP A 87 -6.21 -5.79 8.76
CA ASP A 87 -7.15 -6.07 9.85
C ASP A 87 -6.47 -6.98 10.89
N ILE A 88 -5.80 -6.38 11.87
CA ILE A 88 -5.09 -7.11 12.96
C ILE A 88 -6.00 -8.03 13.77
N ILE A 89 -7.31 -7.75 13.81
CA ILE A 89 -8.32 -8.57 14.51
C ILE A 89 -8.45 -9.94 13.83
N LEU A 90 -8.21 -10.02 12.52
CA LEU A 90 -8.22 -11.26 11.75
C LEU A 90 -6.88 -12.02 11.84
N CYS A 91 -5.88 -11.47 12.55
CA CYS A 91 -4.53 -12.00 12.60
C CYS A 91 -4.23 -12.61 13.98
N SER A 92 -3.76 -13.86 13.98
CA SER A 92 -3.36 -14.59 15.19
C SER A 92 -1.83 -14.59 15.36
N GLY A 93 -1.35 -14.27 16.56
CA GLY A 93 0.07 -14.36 16.92
C GLY A 93 0.99 -13.50 16.03
N ALA A 94 2.02 -14.12 15.46
CA ALA A 94 3.07 -13.46 14.67
C ALA A 94 2.59 -12.85 13.33
N GLU A 95 1.36 -13.12 12.90
CA GLU A 95 0.80 -12.56 11.66
C GLU A 95 0.32 -11.11 11.80
N ARG A 96 0.32 -10.58 13.02
CA ARG A 96 -0.08 -9.20 13.30
C ARG A 96 0.95 -8.18 12.80
N GLN A 97 2.19 -8.62 12.63
CA GLN A 97 3.28 -7.83 12.07
C GLN A 97 3.62 -8.38 10.68
N LEU A 98 3.63 -7.48 9.69
CA LEU A 98 4.12 -7.83 8.37
C LEU A 98 5.64 -7.94 8.39
N ARG A 99 6.17 -9.00 7.78
CA ARG A 99 7.62 -9.27 7.69
C ARG A 99 8.37 -8.33 6.74
N GLY A 100 7.63 -7.57 5.93
CA GLY A 100 8.23 -6.61 5.02
C GLY A 100 7.33 -6.23 3.86
N LEU A 101 7.88 -5.31 3.06
CA LEU A 101 7.26 -4.84 1.83
C LEU A 101 7.88 -5.56 0.61
N PRO A 102 7.10 -5.78 -0.46
CA PRO A 102 7.65 -6.15 -1.75
C PRO A 102 8.70 -5.12 -2.20
N PRO A 103 9.70 -5.51 -3.01
CA PRO A 103 10.64 -4.55 -3.58
C PRO A 103 9.94 -3.42 -4.34
N ALA A 104 10.56 -2.23 -4.36
CA ALA A 104 9.97 -1.02 -4.96
C ALA A 104 9.51 -1.22 -6.42
N TYR A 105 10.24 -2.01 -7.21
CA TYR A 105 9.90 -2.29 -8.61
C TYR A 105 8.60 -3.11 -8.79
N LYS A 106 8.08 -3.74 -7.73
CA LYS A 106 6.80 -4.45 -7.76
C LYS A 106 5.60 -3.52 -7.55
N PHE A 107 5.82 -2.27 -7.13
CA PHE A 107 4.75 -1.30 -6.99
C PHE A 107 4.32 -0.73 -8.36
N PRO A 108 3.07 -0.23 -8.48
CA PRO A 108 2.62 0.42 -9.70
C PRO A 108 3.49 1.63 -10.09
N ILE A 109 3.93 1.66 -11.34
CA ILE A 109 4.84 2.69 -11.89
C ILE A 109 4.31 4.13 -11.93
N LYS A 110 3.00 4.34 -11.68
CA LYS A 110 2.35 5.66 -11.62
C LYS A 110 1.84 5.98 -10.21
N LEU A 111 2.23 5.19 -9.21
CA LEU A 111 1.77 5.39 -7.84
C LEU A 111 2.27 6.73 -7.29
N ARG A 112 1.33 7.64 -7.02
CA ARG A 112 1.58 8.97 -6.46
C ARG A 112 1.17 9.06 -5.00
N SER A 113 0.19 8.26 -4.58
CA SER A 113 -0.28 8.26 -3.20
C SER A 113 -0.35 6.85 -2.62
N LEU A 114 0.35 6.64 -1.51
CA LEU A 114 0.31 5.42 -0.75
C LEU A 114 -0.23 5.71 0.66
N THR A 115 -1.18 4.89 1.10
CA THR A 115 -1.63 4.88 2.49
C THR A 115 -1.46 3.49 3.07
N LEU A 116 -0.77 3.39 4.20
CA LEU A 116 -0.62 2.17 5.00
C LEU A 116 -1.34 2.37 6.33
N CYS A 117 -1.98 1.32 6.85
CA CYS A 117 -2.72 1.36 8.10
C CYS A 117 -2.63 0.01 8.81
N ASP A 118 -2.31 0.01 10.10
CA ASP A 118 -2.19 -1.17 10.97
C ASP A 118 -1.23 -2.26 10.45
N THR A 119 -0.29 -1.89 9.58
CA THR A 119 0.68 -2.81 8.97
C THR A 119 1.78 -3.28 9.93
N SER A 120 2.03 -2.51 10.99
CA SER A 120 3.06 -2.76 12.01
C SER A 120 4.45 -3.07 11.43
N LEU A 121 4.82 -2.44 10.31
CA LEU A 121 6.12 -2.64 9.65
C LEU A 121 7.25 -2.00 10.46
N ASP A 122 8.43 -2.60 10.45
CA ASP A 122 9.61 -1.96 11.03
C ASP A 122 10.10 -0.80 10.17
N TRP A 123 10.66 0.24 10.80
CA TRP A 123 11.16 1.44 10.12
C TRP A 123 12.23 1.16 9.05
N GLU A 124 12.94 0.03 9.13
CA GLU A 124 13.90 -0.40 8.11
C GLU A 124 13.28 -0.55 6.71
N HIS A 125 11.98 -0.89 6.63
CA HIS A 125 11.25 -1.03 5.37
C HIS A 125 10.84 0.31 4.75
N MET A 126 11.05 1.44 5.44
CA MET A 126 10.76 2.76 4.90
C MET A 126 11.62 3.08 3.68
N SER A 127 12.83 2.51 3.59
CA SER A 127 13.74 2.63 2.45
C SER A 127 13.12 2.13 1.13
N VAL A 128 12.28 1.09 1.19
CA VAL A 128 11.54 0.58 0.03
C VAL A 128 10.55 1.62 -0.48
N LEU A 129 9.84 2.29 0.43
CA LEU A 129 8.90 3.36 0.09
C LEU A 129 9.63 4.61 -0.41
N ALA A 130 10.80 4.90 0.15
CA ALA A 130 11.67 6.01 -0.24
C ALA A 130 12.19 5.87 -1.69
N SER A 131 12.27 4.63 -2.18
CA SER A 131 12.70 4.30 -3.54
C SER A 131 11.58 4.43 -4.58
N LEU A 132 10.37 4.87 -4.20
CA LEU A 132 9.25 5.04 -5.12
C LEU A 132 9.32 6.40 -5.82
N ASP A 133 9.70 6.36 -7.09
CA ASP A 133 10.06 7.54 -7.90
C ASP A 133 8.98 8.60 -8.04
N LYS A 134 7.69 8.23 -8.04
CA LYS A 134 6.59 9.18 -8.28
C LYS A 134 5.75 9.43 -7.05
N LEU A 135 6.20 8.95 -5.88
CA LEU A 135 5.42 9.04 -4.66
C LEU A 135 5.45 10.47 -4.13
N GLU A 136 4.29 11.13 -4.18
CA GLU A 136 4.08 12.50 -3.71
C GLU A 136 3.47 12.53 -2.32
N VAL A 137 2.62 11.54 -2.00
CA VAL A 137 1.86 11.50 -0.75
C VAL A 137 2.01 10.14 -0.08
N LEU A 138 2.64 10.11 1.09
CA LEU A 138 2.73 8.94 1.96
C LEU A 138 1.96 9.18 3.25
N LYS A 139 1.00 8.30 3.55
CA LYS A 139 0.21 8.35 4.79
C LYS A 139 0.39 7.06 5.57
N LEU A 140 1.04 7.16 6.73
CA LEU A 140 1.24 6.09 7.69
C LEU A 140 0.21 6.26 8.80
N LYS A 141 -0.91 5.54 8.74
CA LYS A 141 -2.02 5.63 9.71
C LYS A 141 -1.91 4.53 10.75
N ASP A 142 -2.40 4.80 11.96
CA ASP A 142 -2.55 3.87 13.10
C ASP A 142 -1.65 2.63 13.05
N LYS A 143 -0.51 2.67 13.75
CA LYS A 143 0.44 1.55 13.82
C LYS A 143 0.87 1.02 12.44
N ALA A 144 0.96 1.90 11.43
CA ALA A 144 1.50 1.52 10.12
C ALA A 144 2.97 1.09 10.23
N PHE A 145 3.75 1.84 11.00
CA PHE A 145 5.13 1.53 11.32
C PHE A 145 5.36 1.46 12.83
N TRP A 146 6.28 0.59 13.23
CA TRP A 146 6.69 0.34 14.61
C TRP A 146 8.21 0.38 14.77
N GLY A 147 8.65 0.77 15.95
CA GLY A 147 10.04 1.00 16.32
C GLY A 147 10.26 2.42 16.79
N GLU A 148 11.24 2.62 17.67
CA GLU A 148 11.45 3.90 18.34
C GLU A 148 12.28 4.88 17.51
N THR A 149 13.05 4.38 16.54
CA THR A 149 14.00 5.16 15.76
C THR A 149 13.75 4.98 14.27
N TRP A 150 13.73 6.10 13.54
CA TRP A 150 13.73 6.12 12.09
C TRP A 150 14.87 7.04 11.63
N GLU A 151 15.86 6.44 10.98
CA GLU A 151 16.91 7.17 10.28
C GLU A 151 16.45 7.39 8.84
N ALA A 152 16.22 8.65 8.47
CA ALA A 152 15.91 8.98 7.10
C ALA A 152 17.14 8.68 6.23
N THR A 153 16.98 7.85 5.20
CA THR A 153 18.06 7.62 4.24
C THR A 153 18.31 8.89 3.43
N ASP A 154 19.55 9.37 3.45
CA ASP A 154 20.00 10.48 2.60
C ASP A 154 19.67 10.18 1.13
N GLY A 155 18.99 11.12 0.47
CA GLY A 155 18.57 10.98 -0.93
C GLY A 155 17.32 10.12 -1.17
N GLY A 156 16.65 9.64 -0.11
CA GLY A 156 15.34 8.99 -0.21
C GLY A 156 14.21 9.96 -0.60
N PHE A 157 13.11 9.43 -1.14
CA PHE A 157 11.87 10.18 -1.43
C PHE A 157 12.05 11.39 -2.38
N ARG A 158 12.35 11.11 -3.65
CA ARG A 158 12.65 12.14 -4.67
C ARG A 158 11.55 13.19 -4.91
N HIS A 159 10.28 12.81 -4.76
CA HIS A 159 9.13 13.65 -5.10
C HIS A 159 8.11 13.75 -3.95
N LEU A 160 8.47 13.34 -2.73
CA LEU A 160 7.51 13.32 -1.63
C LEU A 160 7.24 14.74 -1.14
N GLU A 161 5.99 15.16 -1.26
CA GLU A 161 5.51 16.48 -0.82
C GLU A 161 4.79 16.38 0.53
N VAL A 162 4.14 15.24 0.80
CA VAL A 162 3.32 15.05 1.99
C VAL A 162 3.67 13.73 2.67
N LEU A 163 4.25 13.83 3.86
CA LEU A 163 4.39 12.73 4.79
C LEU A 163 3.45 12.93 5.98
N HIS A 164 2.52 12.00 6.16
CA HIS A 164 1.65 11.97 7.34
C HIS A 164 1.99 10.75 8.19
N ILE A 165 2.47 10.98 9.40
CA ILE A 165 2.72 9.95 10.40
C ILE A 165 1.63 10.05 11.48
N GLY A 166 0.79 9.04 11.56
CA GLY A 166 -0.23 8.89 12.59
C GLY A 166 0.34 8.24 13.86
N ARG A 167 -0.52 7.59 14.64
CA ARG A 167 -0.13 6.93 15.90
C ARG A 167 0.97 5.88 15.65
N THR A 168 2.13 6.07 16.29
CA THR A 168 3.29 5.18 16.29
C THR A 168 4.07 5.34 17.60
N ASN A 169 5.06 4.49 17.87
CA ASN A 169 6.00 4.59 18.99
C ASN A 169 7.32 5.28 18.62
N LEU A 170 7.39 5.92 17.44
CA LEU A 170 8.55 6.71 17.01
C LEU A 170 8.88 7.82 18.03
N LYS A 171 10.14 7.88 18.43
CA LYS A 171 10.70 8.94 19.28
C LYS A 171 11.54 9.86 18.40
N PHE A 172 11.25 11.16 18.44
CA PHE A 172 12.11 12.16 17.82
C PHE A 172 13.27 12.47 18.78
N THR A 173 14.43 11.87 18.55
CA THR A 173 15.65 12.24 19.25
C THR A 173 16.29 13.42 18.51
N TYR A 174 16.27 14.60 19.13
CA TYR A 174 17.03 15.74 18.64
C TYR A 174 18.52 15.47 18.84
N ASN A 175 19.26 15.25 17.76
CA ASN A 175 20.72 15.23 17.78
C ASN A 175 21.23 16.64 17.42
N PRO A 176 21.69 17.46 18.37
CA PRO A 176 22.30 18.74 18.04
C PRO A 176 23.53 18.51 17.15
N PRO A 177 23.79 19.40 16.17
CA PRO A 177 24.98 19.31 15.35
C PRO A 177 26.21 19.33 16.26
N LYS A 178 27.09 18.35 16.10
CA LYS A 178 28.39 18.34 16.79
C LYS A 178 29.12 19.63 16.38
N ASN A 179 29.33 20.54 17.33
CA ASN A 179 30.17 21.71 17.10
C ASN A 179 31.52 21.22 16.55
N PRO A 180 32.01 21.79 15.43
CA PRO A 180 33.38 21.53 15.02
C PRO A 180 34.28 21.99 16.17
N ALA A 181 35.15 21.09 16.64
CA ALA A 181 36.11 21.39 17.68
C ALA A 181 36.94 22.61 17.26
N THR A 182 36.97 23.62 18.14
CA THR A 182 37.82 24.82 18.07
C THR A 182 39.29 24.46 18.05
#